data_AF-A0A2J6WU92-F1
#
_entry.id   AF-A0A2J6WU92-F1
#
_cell.length_a   1.000
_cell.length_b   1.000
_cell.length_c   1.000
_cell.angle_alpha   90.00
_cell.angle_beta   90.00
_cell.angle_gamma   90.00
#
_symmetry.space_group_name_H-M   'P 1'
#
loop_
_entity.id
_entity.type
_entity.pdbx_description
1 polymer ?
#
loop_
_entity_poly.entity_id
_entity_poly.type
_entity_poly.pdbx_seq_one_letter_code
_entity_poly.pdbx_strand_id
1 'polypeptide(L)' 'IKARVKHPQSNGKLERLIFTLKYLRKYFNTWEEVVDYYNNRRMQTSLYEDRIITPAMAYGMKRLKEGEVKE' A
#
# COMPACT_ATOMS: atom_id res chain seq x y z
N ILE A 1 11.87 9.23 29.01
CA ILE A 1 11.02 9.34 27.80
C ILE A 1 9.76 8.52 28.05
N LYS A 2 8.59 9.15 28.20
CA LYS A 2 7.32 8.46 28.50
C LYS A 2 6.86 7.74 27.22
N ALA A 3 7.05 6.43 27.15
CA ALA A 3 6.42 5.60 26.11
C ALA A 3 4.89 5.78 26.23
N ARG A 4 4.25 6.33 25.19
CA ARG A 4 2.79 6.44 25.14
C ARG A 4 2.21 5.08 24.76
N VAL A 5 2.15 4.17 25.73
CA VAL A 5 1.62 2.80 25.61
C VAL A 5 0.13 2.76 25.19
N LYS A 6 -0.57 3.91 25.24
CA LYS A 6 -1.99 4.06 24.85
C LYS A 6 -2.23 5.21 23.87
N HIS A 7 -1.31 5.51 22.96
CA HIS A 7 -1.74 6.26 21.78
C HIS A 7 -2.48 5.28 20.88
N PRO A 8 -3.76 5.49 20.55
CA PRO A 8 -4.28 4.84 19.36
C PRO A 8 -3.39 5.38 18.24
N GLN A 9 -2.41 4.59 17.80
CA GLN A 9 -1.99 4.65 16.41
C GLN A 9 -3.21 4.11 15.66
N SER A 10 -4.30 4.90 15.64
CA SER A 10 -5.51 4.61 14.89
C SER A 10 -5.05 4.61 13.47
N ASN A 11 -4.72 3.41 12.97
CA ASN A 11 -4.97 2.89 11.64
C ASN A 11 -4.88 3.89 10.48
N GLY A 12 -4.10 4.97 10.57
CA GLY A 12 -4.16 6.08 9.62
C GLY A 12 -3.73 5.63 8.23
N LYS A 13 -2.90 4.59 8.16
CA LYS A 13 -2.56 3.88 6.92
C LYS A 13 -3.77 3.15 6.33
N LEU A 14 -4.52 2.40 7.14
CA LEU A 14 -5.72 1.69 6.71
C LEU A 14 -6.84 2.66 6.35
N GLU A 15 -7.09 3.69 7.16
CA GLU A 15 -8.07 4.74 6.87
C GLU A 15 -7.72 5.49 5.58
N ARG A 16 -6.44 5.86 5.40
CA ARG A 16 -5.96 6.49 4.16
C ARG A 16 -6.08 5.56 2.96
N LEU A 17 -5.81 4.27 3.12
CA LEU A 17 -5.99 3.26 2.08
C LEU A 17 -7.48 3.18 1.69
N ILE A 18 -8.37 3.00 2.66
CA ILE A 18 -9.83 2.93 2.43
C ILE A 18 -10.32 4.20 1.73
N PHE A 19 -9.92 5.39 2.20
CA PHE A 19 -10.25 6.65 1.56
C PHE A 19 -9.80 6.68 0.10
N THR A 20 -8.57 6.22 -0.17
CA THR A 20 -8.00 6.20 -1.52
C THR A 20 -8.76 5.24 -2.44
N LEU A 21 -9.08 4.03 -1.96
CA LEU A 21 -9.85 3.04 -2.73
C LEU A 21 -11.25 3.57 -3.04
N LYS A 22 -11.93 4.19 -2.06
CA LYS A 22 -13.24 4.83 -2.27
C LYS A 22 -13.16 6.00 -3.27
N TYR A 23 -12.10 6.80 -3.22
CA TYR A 23 -11.87 7.88 -4.18
C TYR A 23 -11.67 7.35 -5.60
N LEU A 24 -10.96 6.22 -5.75
CA LEU A 24 -10.71 5.60 -7.05
C LEU A 24 -11.96 4.93 -7.62
N ARG A 25 -12.84 4.38 -6.78
CA ARG A 25 -14.04 3.64 -7.18
C ARG A 25 -14.93 4.37 -8.19
N LYS A 26 -14.95 5.70 -8.20
CA LYS A 26 -15.73 6.51 -9.15
C LYS A 26 -15.21 6.46 -10.60
N TYR A 27 -14.01 5.96 -10.82
CA TYR A 27 -13.37 5.85 -12.14
C TYR A 27 -13.38 4.42 -12.71
N PHE A 28 -13.92 3.45 -11.98
CA PHE A 28 -13.92 2.03 -12.33
C PHE A 28 -15.31 1.43 -12.15
N ASN A 29 -15.59 0.31 -12.82
CA ASN A 29 -16.88 -0.35 -12.77
C ASN A 29 -16.96 -1.32 -11.60
N THR A 30 -15.85 -2.01 -11.29
CA THR A 30 -15.79 -3.04 -10.23
C THR A 30 -14.73 -2.73 -9.18
N TRP A 31 -14.78 -3.43 -8.03
CA TRP A 31 -13.76 -3.28 -6.99
C TRP A 31 -12.46 -3.97 -7.37
N GLU A 32 -12.54 -5.05 -8.14
CA GLU A 32 -11.40 -5.80 -8.67
C GLU A 32 -10.53 -4.89 -9.54
N GLU A 33 -11.15 -4.09 -10.42
CA GLU A 33 -10.45 -3.09 -11.24
C GLU A 33 -9.75 -2.01 -10.39
N VAL A 34 -10.39 -1.57 -9.30
CA VAL A 34 -9.81 -0.58 -8.38
C VAL A 34 -8.58 -1.15 -7.68
N VAL A 35 -8.69 -2.39 -7.21
CA VAL A 35 -7.61 -3.08 -6.50
C VAL A 35 -6.44 -3.37 -7.45
N ASP A 36 -6.73 -3.87 -8.66
CA ASP A 36 -5.72 -4.08 -9.69
C ASP A 36 -5.01 -2.77 -10.04
N TYR A 37 -5.77 -1.70 -10.32
CA TYR A 37 -5.18 -0.41 -10.61
C TYR A 37 -4.31 0.09 -9.47
N TYR A 38 -4.79 0.05 -8.22
CA TYR A 38 -4.03 0.52 -7.07
C TYR A 38 -2.72 -0.26 -6.89
N ASN A 39 -2.76 -1.59 -7.01
CA ASN A 39 -1.62 -2.44 -6.71
C ASN A 39 -0.62 -2.55 -7.87
N ASN A 40 -1.11 -2.58 -9.12
CA ASN A 40 -0.31 -2.99 -10.28
C ASN A 40 -0.07 -1.87 -11.29
N ARG A 41 -0.85 -0.79 -11.27
CA ARG A 41 -0.77 0.28 -12.30
C ARG A 41 -0.45 1.65 -11.72
N ARG A 42 -0.85 1.91 -10.48
CA ARG A 42 -0.62 3.19 -9.80
C ARG A 42 0.81 3.26 -9.27
N MET A 43 1.62 4.06 -9.94
CA MET A 43 2.98 4.39 -9.53
C MET A 43 2.98 5.26 -8.27
N GLN A 44 3.81 4.90 -7.29
CA GLN A 44 3.98 5.65 -6.04
C GLN A 44 5.46 5.92 -5.78
N THR A 45 5.77 7.15 -5.41
CA THR A 45 7.14 7.60 -5.13
C THR A 45 7.59 7.30 -3.70
N SER A 46 6.65 7.10 -2.77
CA SER A 46 6.93 6.99 -1.33
C SER A 46 7.06 5.55 -0.82
N LEU A 47 7.04 4.56 -1.70
CA LEU A 47 6.95 3.15 -1.29
C LEU A 47 8.30 2.45 -1.13
N TYR A 48 9.32 2.87 -1.88
CA TYR A 48 10.63 2.21 -1.83
C TYR A 48 11.76 3.14 -2.26
N GLU A 49 12.54 3.60 -1.27
CA GLU A 49 13.71 4.46 -1.48
C GLU A 49 13.37 5.62 -2.44
N ASP A 50 14.26 5.89 -3.40
CA ASP A 50 14.11 6.94 -4.41
C ASP A 50 13.50 6.42 -5.72
N ARG A 51 12.81 5.28 -5.69
CA ARG A 51 12.25 4.63 -6.88
C ARG A 51 10.74 4.84 -6.97
N ILE A 52 10.29 5.19 -8.17
CA ILE A 52 8.87 5.23 -8.52
C ILE A 52 8.44 3.81 -8.90
N ILE A 53 7.69 3.15 -8.02
CA ILE A 53 7.24 1.77 -8.23
C ILE A 53 5.79 1.58 -7.78
N THR A 54 5.18 0.47 -8.20
CA THR A 54 3.83 0.10 -7.77
C THR A 54 3.85 -0.60 -6.40
N PRO A 55 2.72 -0.63 -5.67
CA PRO A 55 2.62 -1.41 -4.43
C PRO A 55 3.00 -2.88 -4.56
N ALA A 56 2.60 -3.55 -5.65
CA ALA A 56 2.94 -4.95 -5.89
C ALA A 56 4.45 -5.15 -6.06
N MET A 57 5.13 -4.26 -6.79
CA MET A 57 6.59 -4.29 -6.93
C MET A 57 7.28 -4.06 -5.59
N ALA A 58 6.82 -3.07 -4.81
CA ALA A 58 7.37 -2.79 -3.49
C ALA A 58 7.24 -3.99 -2.54
N TYR A 59 6.08 -4.66 -2.58
CA TYR A 59 5.82 -5.86 -1.80
C TYR A 59 6.74 -7.02 -2.22
N GLY A 60 6.91 -7.26 -3.52
CA GLY A 60 7.82 -8.27 -4.04
C GLY A 60 9.29 -8.00 -3.65
N MET A 61 9.76 -6.76 -3.80
CA MET A 61 11.11 -6.36 -3.38
C MET A 61 11.34 -6.54 -1.88
N LYS A 62 10.31 -6.24 -1.07
CA LYS A 62 10.37 -6.46 0.38
C LYS A 62 10.48 -7.96 0.71
N ARG A 63 9.65 -8.80 0.09
CA ARG A 63 9.72 -10.26 0.29
C ARG A 63 11.07 -10.87 -0.12
N LEU A 64 11.62 -10.41 -1.24
CA LEU A 64 12.97 -10.80 -1.68
C LEU A 64 14.04 -10.42 -0.64
N LYS A 65 13.95 -9.20 -0.09
CA LYS A 65 14.88 -8.72 0.95
C LYS A 65 14.75 -9.50 2.26
N GLU A 66 13.55 -9.96 2.60
CA GLU A 66 13.26 -10.76 3.79
C GLU A 66 13.56 -12.26 3.61
N GLY A 67 14.05 -12.68 2.44
CA GLY A 67 14.40 -14.08 2.15
C GLY A 67 13.17 -14.98 1.95
N GLU A 68 11.97 -14.41 1.85
CA GLU A 68 10.72 -15.15 1.65
C GLU A 68 10.48 -15.45 0.18
N VAL A 69 11.32 -16.30 -0.41
CA VAL A 69 11.00 -16.98 -1.66
C VAL A 69 10.95 -18.47 -1.35
N LYS A 70 9.74 -18.98 -1.08
CA LYS A 70 9.43 -20.39 -1.30
C LYS A 70 8.78 -20.47 -2.67
N GLU A 71 9.37 -21.33 -3.50
CA GLU A 71 8.90 -21.73 -4.84
C GLU A 71 7.40 -22.02 -4.88
#